data_AF-A0A356V3Q0-F1
#
_entry.id   AF-A0A356V3Q0-F1
#
_cell.length_a   1.000
_cell.length_b   1.000
_cell.length_c   1.000
_cell.angle_alpha   90.00
_cell.angle_beta   90.00
_cell.angle_gamma   90.00
#
_symmetry.space_group_name_H-M   'P 1'
#
loop_
_entity.id
_entity.type
_entity.pdbx_description
1 polymer ?
#
loop_
_entity_poly.entity_id
_entity_poly.type
_entity_poly.pdbx_seq_one_letter_code
_entity_poly.pdbx_strand_id
1 'polypeptide(L)'
;MLRNQLPADELAHIRDEIRALRVREAELRQCFTDECNQGVFEGCDYDVVVQLHKRRVLKKSSLPPEILNNPCFFEEKTAPVVRVVPRKEPRLPLGFSESAPPFNDENFEVIELF
;
A
#
# COMPACT_ATOMS: atom_id res chain seq x y z
N MET A 1 1.28 17.04 7.09
CA MET A 1 2.76 16.92 7.05
C MET A 1 3.20 16.15 8.28
N LEU A 2 3.48 14.85 8.14
CA LEU A 2 4.08 14.03 9.20
C LEU A 2 5.59 14.00 8.93
N ARG A 3 6.35 14.90 9.57
CA ARG A 3 7.76 15.13 9.23
C ARG A 3 8.79 14.31 10.03
N ASN A 4 8.37 13.38 10.89
CA ASN A 4 9.27 12.61 11.76
C ASN A 4 8.97 11.09 11.81
N GLN A 5 8.67 10.45 10.68
CA GLN A 5 8.54 8.97 10.61
C GLN A 5 9.60 8.38 9.68
N LEU A 6 10.09 7.18 9.99
CA LEU A 6 10.99 6.46 9.08
C LEU A 6 10.20 6.06 7.82
N PRO A 7 10.82 6.08 6.62
CA PRO A 7 10.11 5.82 5.36
C PRO A 7 9.35 4.48 5.32
N ALA A 8 9.83 3.47 6.05
CA ALA A 8 9.16 2.18 6.14
C ALA A 8 7.84 2.24 6.93
N ASP A 9 7.81 3.03 8.01
CA ASP A 9 6.65 3.19 8.87
C ASP A 9 5.60 4.08 8.20
N GLU A 10 6.05 5.16 7.55
CA GLU A 10 5.17 6.00 6.73
C GLU A 10 4.55 5.20 5.58
N LEU A 11 5.34 4.38 4.89
CA LEU A 11 4.83 3.50 3.83
C LEU A 11 3.83 2.47 4.36
N ALA A 12 4.06 1.92 5.55
CA ALA A 12 3.11 1.01 6.21
C ALA A 12 1.78 1.72 6.49
N HIS A 13 1.85 2.91 7.08
CA HIS A 13 0.68 3.71 7.42
C HIS A 13 -0.17 4.06 6.18
N ILE A 14 0.47 4.58 5.13
CA ILE A 14 -0.20 4.92 3.86
C ILE A 14 -0.84 3.66 3.24
N ARG A 15 -0.19 2.49 3.32
CA ARG A 15 -0.77 1.25 2.80
C ARG A 15 -2.01 0.80 3.56
N ASP A 16 -2.07 1.04 4.86
CA ASP A 16 -3.23 0.71 5.67
C ASP A 16 -4.38 1.70 5.41
N GLU A 17 -4.09 3.00 5.25
CA GLU A 17 -5.07 4.00 4.80
C GLU A 17 -5.65 3.64 3.42
N ILE A 18 -4.79 3.33 2.45
CA ILE A 18 -5.21 2.90 1.10
C ILE A 18 -6.07 1.64 1.19
N ARG A 19 -5.73 0.69 2.07
CA ARG A 19 -6.52 -0.54 2.24
C ARG A 19 -7.91 -0.21 2.78
N ALA A 20 -8.01 0.64 3.81
CA ALA A 20 -9.28 1.05 4.38
C ALA A 20 -10.15 1.78 3.34
N LEU A 21 -9.56 2.70 2.58
CA LEU A 21 -10.26 3.42 1.51
C LEU A 21 -10.72 2.47 0.40
N ARG A 22 -9.91 1.50 -0.01
CA ARG A 22 -10.29 0.49 -1.01
C ARG A 22 -11.43 -0.42 -0.54
N VAL A 23 -11.44 -0.81 0.73
CA VAL A 23 -12.56 -1.58 1.29
C VAL A 23 -13.83 -0.75 1.21
N ARG A 24 -13.78 0.52 1.64
CA ARG A 24 -14.93 1.40 1.58
C ARG A 24 -15.39 1.70 0.15
N GLU A 25 -14.46 1.91 -0.77
CA GLU A 25 -14.75 2.08 -2.19
C GLU A 25 -15.45 0.84 -2.76
N ALA A 26 -14.96 -0.37 -2.42
CA ALA A 26 -15.55 -1.62 -2.88
C ALA A 26 -16.99 -1.79 -2.37
N GLU A 27 -17.25 -1.50 -1.09
CA GLU A 27 -18.60 -1.50 -0.52
C GLU A 27 -19.54 -0.54 -1.26
N LEU A 28 -19.12 0.71 -1.47
CA LEU A 28 -19.93 1.71 -2.17
C LEU A 28 -20.16 1.31 -3.63
N ARG A 29 -19.12 0.78 -4.30
CA ARG A 29 -19.22 0.32 -5.68
C ARG A 29 -20.18 -0.86 -5.82
N GLN A 30 -20.18 -1.77 -4.85
CA GLN A 30 -21.05 -2.94 -4.83
C GLN A 30 -22.53 -2.55 -4.91
N CYS A 31 -22.92 -1.46 -4.23
CA CYS A 31 -24.28 -0.91 -4.31
C CYS A 31 -24.73 -0.58 -5.74
N PHE A 32 -23.81 -0.24 -6.64
CA PHE A 32 -24.14 0.12 -8.02
C PHE A 32 -24.01 -1.05 -9.00
N THR A 33 -23.32 -2.13 -8.62
CA THR A 33 -23.05 -3.27 -9.52
C THR A 33 -23.90 -4.50 -9.25
N ASP A 34 -24.39 -4.71 -8.03
CA ASP A 34 -25.11 -5.94 -7.67
C ASP A 34 -26.56 -5.95 -8.16
N GLU A 35 -27.17 -4.78 -8.35
CA GLU A 35 -28.61 -4.65 -8.65
C GLU A 35 -28.93 -3.97 -10.00
N CYS A 36 -27.93 -3.43 -10.73
CA CYS A 36 -28.20 -2.56 -11.89
C CYS A 36 -27.53 -2.98 -13.22
N ASN A 37 -28.35 -3.05 -14.26
CA ASN A 37 -27.91 -3.09 -15.66
C ASN A 37 -27.72 -1.64 -16.14
N GLN A 38 -26.49 -1.14 -16.14
CA GLN A 38 -26.05 0.11 -16.80
C GLN A 38 -26.93 1.36 -16.57
N GLY A 39 -26.41 2.39 -15.91
CA GLY A 39 -27.18 3.60 -15.60
C GLY A 39 -26.36 4.76 -15.04
N VAL A 40 -27.04 5.86 -14.77
CA VAL A 40 -26.50 7.06 -14.11
C VAL A 40 -27.21 7.21 -12.77
N PHE A 41 -26.46 7.47 -11.71
CA PHE A 41 -26.95 7.68 -10.35
C PHE A 41 -26.52 9.07 -9.90
N GLU A 42 -27.49 9.94 -9.65
CA GLU A 42 -27.24 11.34 -9.32
C GLU A 42 -26.89 11.51 -7.84
N GLY A 43 -25.95 12.42 -7.55
CA GLY A 43 -25.60 12.82 -6.19
C GLY A 43 -25.60 14.33 -6.01
N CYS A 44 -25.39 14.80 -4.78
CA CYS A 44 -25.38 16.24 -4.50
C CYS A 44 -24.17 16.95 -5.13
N ASP A 45 -22.98 16.33 -5.04
CA ASP A 45 -21.73 16.89 -5.56
C ASP A 45 -21.19 16.10 -6.77
N TYR A 46 -21.60 14.84 -6.93
CA TYR A 46 -21.07 13.92 -7.95
C TYR A 46 -22.11 12.90 -8.42
N ASP A 47 -22.06 12.57 -9.70
CA ASP A 47 -22.86 11.50 -10.31
C ASP A 47 -22.00 10.26 -10.57
N VAL A 48 -22.59 9.08 -10.43
CA VAL A 48 -21.97 7.79 -10.72
C VAL A 48 -22.53 7.22 -12.02
N VAL A 49 -21.67 6.92 -12.99
CA VAL A 49 -22.08 6.32 -14.27
C VAL A 49 -21.54 4.89 -14.37
N VAL A 50 -22.45 3.92 -14.49
CA VAL A 50 -22.10 2.50 -14.66
C VAL A 50 -22.27 2.11 -16.12
N GLN A 51 -21.17 1.74 -16.79
CA GLN A 51 -21.16 1.29 -18.18
C GLN A 51 -20.61 -0.14 -18.31
N LEU A 52 -21.27 -0.96 -19.12
CA LEU A 52 -20.81 -2.32 -19.41
C LEU A 52 -19.81 -2.31 -20.57
N HIS A 53 -18.53 -2.52 -20.24
CA HIS A 53 -17.49 -2.66 -21.26
C HIS A 53 -17.21 -4.13 -21.58
N LYS A 54 -17.46 -4.52 -22.83
CA LYS A 54 -17.04 -5.82 -23.36
C LYS A 54 -15.60 -5.73 -23.85
N ARG A 55 -14.67 -6.38 -23.14
CA ARG A 55 -13.30 -6.56 -23.62
C ARG A 55 -13.09 -7.99 -24.13
N ARG A 56 -12.39 -8.13 -25.25
CA ARG A 56 -11.93 -9.43 -25.72
C ARG A 56 -10.74 -9.84 -24.86
N VAL A 57 -10.86 -10.97 -24.15
CA VAL A 57 -9.78 -11.54 -23.37
C VAL A 57 -9.28 -12.79 -24.08
N LEU A 58 -7.97 -12.87 -24.29
CA LEU A 58 -7.35 -14.07 -24.85
C LEU A 58 -7.48 -15.21 -23.83
N LYS A 59 -8.15 -16.30 -24.23
CA LYS A 59 -8.29 -17.50 -23.40
C LYS A 59 -7.00 -18.30 -23.45
N LYS A 60 -6.09 -18.05 -22.51
CA LYS A 60 -4.80 -18.76 -22.43
C LYS A 60 -4.96 -20.28 -22.36
N SER A 61 -6.00 -20.78 -21.69
CA SER A 61 -6.32 -22.21 -21.60
C SER A 61 -6.77 -22.85 -22.92
N SER A 62 -7.16 -22.04 -23.90
CA SER A 62 -7.53 -22.51 -25.24
C SER A 62 -6.38 -22.38 -26.23
N LEU A 63 -5.19 -21.97 -25.79
CA LEU A 63 -4.01 -21.94 -26.64
C LEU A 63 -3.49 -23.36 -26.86
N PRO A 64 -2.96 -23.65 -28.06
CA PRO A 64 -2.25 -24.89 -28.32
C PRO A 64 -1.05 -25.06 -27.37
N PRO A 65 -0.76 -26.29 -26.91
CA PRO A 65 0.36 -26.55 -26.01
C PRO A 65 1.71 -26.15 -26.61
N GLU A 66 1.83 -26.10 -27.94
CA GLU A 66 3.03 -25.68 -28.66
C GLU A 66 3.38 -24.20 -28.43
N ILE A 67 2.38 -23.34 -28.16
CA ILE A 67 2.61 -21.92 -27.88
C ILE A 67 2.84 -21.72 -26.38
N LEU A 68 2.10 -22.43 -25.53
CA LEU A 68 2.21 -22.32 -24.07
C LEU A 68 3.56 -22.78 -23.53
N ASN A 69 4.15 -23.82 -24.11
CA ASN A 69 5.42 -24.37 -23.66
C ASN A 69 6.63 -23.77 -24.38
N ASN A 70 6.41 -22.95 -25.41
CA ASN A 70 7.51 -22.43 -26.20
C ASN A 70 8.04 -21.12 -25.59
N PRO A 71 9.29 -21.13 -25.06
CA PRO A 71 9.86 -19.98 -24.37
C PRO A 71 10.07 -18.76 -25.28
N CYS A 72 10.07 -18.91 -26.62
CA CYS A 72 10.24 -17.77 -27.52
C CYS A 72 9.06 -16.78 -27.49
N PHE A 73 7.92 -17.18 -26.93
CA PHE A 73 6.75 -16.32 -26.73
C PHE A 73 6.68 -15.68 -25.33
N PHE A 74 7.69 -15.91 -24.48
CA PHE A 74 7.74 -15.38 -23.12
C PHE A 74 8.95 -14.48 -22.93
N GLU A 75 8.75 -13.37 -22.22
CA GLU A 75 9.80 -12.43 -21.85
C GLU A 75 9.89 -12.38 -20.32
N GLU A 76 11.09 -12.63 -19.78
CA GLU A 76 11.34 -12.51 -18.35
C GLU A 76 11.66 -11.05 -17.99
N LYS A 77 10.80 -10.43 -17.17
CA LYS A 77 11.02 -9.08 -16.64
C LYS A 77 11.16 -9.14 -15.12
N THR A 78 12.27 -8.62 -14.62
CA THR A 78 12.47 -8.40 -13.18
C THR A 78 12.05 -6.98 -12.82
N ALA A 79 11.21 -6.86 -11.79
CA ALA A 79 10.78 -5.59 -11.24
C ALA A 79 10.92 -5.61 -9.71
N PRO A 80 11.43 -4.54 -9.10
CA PRO A 80 11.51 -4.46 -7.64
C PRO A 80 10.10 -4.42 -7.05
N VAL A 81 9.79 -5.38 -6.17
CA VAL A 81 8.50 -5.45 -5.47
C VAL A 81 8.69 -5.00 -4.03
N VAL A 82 8.15 -3.84 -3.69
CA VAL A 82 8.19 -3.31 -2.31
C VAL A 82 7.10 -3.96 -1.48
N ARG A 83 7.45 -4.69 -0.43
CA ARG A 83 6.52 -5.28 0.54
C ARG A 83 6.78 -4.70 1.93
N VAL A 84 5.71 -4.39 2.64
CA VAL A 84 5.76 -4.00 4.05
C VAL A 84 5.51 -5.26 4.85
N VAL A 85 6.40 -5.56 5.79
CA VAL A 85 6.32 -6.73 6.67
C VAL A 85 6.43 -6.23 8.11
N PRO A 86 5.53 -6.66 9.02
CA PRO A 86 5.61 -6.28 10.41
C PRO A 86 6.93 -6.79 11.01
N ARG A 87 7.62 -5.95 11.79
CA ARG A 87 8.81 -6.36 12.53
C ARG A 87 8.40 -7.22 13.72
N LYS A 88 9.24 -8.22 14.05
CA LYS A 88 9.03 -9.10 15.22
C LYS A 88 9.33 -8.40 16.55
N GLU A 89 10.30 -7.50 16.56
CA GLU A 89 10.72 -6.75 17.74
C GLU A 89 10.83 -5.26 17.39
N PRO A 90 10.25 -4.36 18.19
CA PRO A 90 10.41 -2.92 18.03
C PRO A 90 11.85 -2.54 18.39
N ARG A 91 12.52 -1.77 17.54
CA ARG A 91 13.81 -1.16 17.87
C ARG A 91 13.59 0.30 18.21
N LEU A 92 14.29 0.76 19.24
CA LEU A 92 14.42 2.19 19.49
C LEU A 92 15.16 2.85 18.31
N PRO A 93 14.86 4.13 18.01
CA PRO A 93 15.56 4.87 16.97
C PRO A 93 17.07 4.86 17.21
N LEU A 94 17.86 4.89 16.12
CA LEU A 94 19.32 4.92 16.19
C LEU A 94 19.76 6.01 17.18
N GLY A 95 20.45 5.61 18.26
CA GLY A 95 20.90 6.51 19.32
C GLY A 95 20.45 6.11 20.74
N PHE A 96 19.46 5.22 20.88
CA PHE A 96 19.00 4.70 22.18
C PHE A 96 19.23 3.20 22.24
N SER A 97 20.45 2.77 22.56
CA SER A 97 20.69 1.39 22.97
C SER A 97 20.32 1.23 24.45
N GLU A 98 19.65 0.13 24.82
CA GLU A 98 19.49 -0.28 26.23
C GLU A 98 20.85 -0.49 26.94
N SER A 99 21.93 -0.62 26.18
CA SER A 99 23.31 -0.62 26.66
C SER A 99 23.93 0.78 26.67
N ALA A 100 23.23 1.79 27.19
CA ALA A 100 23.94 2.96 27.68
C ALA A 100 24.71 2.50 28.94
N PRO A 101 26.04 2.73 29.05
CA PRO A 101 26.67 2.69 30.38
C PRO A 101 25.88 3.66 31.28
N PRO A 102 25.73 3.38 32.59
CA PRO A 102 25.02 4.29 33.48
C PRO A 102 25.57 5.69 33.23
N PHE A 103 24.68 6.62 32.88
CA PHE A 103 25.00 8.03 32.88
C PHE A 103 25.58 8.32 34.26
N ASN A 104 26.90 8.52 34.34
CA ASN A 104 27.50 9.06 35.54
C ASN A 104 26.93 10.48 35.66
N ASP A 105 26.17 10.73 36.71
CA ASP A 105 25.53 12.00 37.08
C ASP A 105 26.53 13.14 37.40
N GLU A 106 27.74 13.12 36.85
CA GLU A 106 28.75 14.13 37.10
C GLU A 106 29.17 14.76 35.78
N ASN A 107 28.37 15.72 35.31
CA ASN A 107 28.78 16.96 34.62
C ASN A 107 27.62 17.55 33.81
N PHE A 108 26.62 18.10 34.50
CA PHE A 108 25.84 19.21 33.95
C PHE A 108 26.35 20.49 34.60
N GLU A 109 27.31 21.15 33.96
CA GLU A 109 27.59 22.55 34.27
C GLU A 109 26.37 23.37 33.83
N VAL A 110 25.59 23.80 34.82
CA VAL A 110 24.52 24.79 34.63
C VAL A 110 25.20 26.09 34.24
N ILE A 111 25.19 26.45 32.96
CA ILE A 111 25.56 27.80 32.52
C ILE A 111 24.37 28.69 32.85
N GLU A 112 24.36 29.27 34.05
CA GLU A 112 23.51 30.42 34.34
C GLU A 112 24.00 31.60 33.50
N LEU A 113 23.18 32.01 32.52
CA LEU A 113 23.38 33.24 31.77
C LEU A 113 22.97 34.41 32.67
N PHE A 114 23.95 35.24 33.05
CA PHE A 114 23.73 36.59 33.59
C PHE A 114 23.40 37.57 32.47
#